data_AF-K2DTU4-F1
#
_entry.id   AF-K2DTU4-F1
#
_cell.length_a   1.000
_cell.length_b   1.000
_cell.length_c   1.000
_cell.angle_alpha   90.00
_cell.angle_beta   90.00
_cell.angle_gamma   90.00
#
_symmetry.space_group_name_H-M   'P 1'
#
loop_
_entity.id
_entity.type
_entity.pdbx_description
1 polymer ?
#
loop_
_entity_poly.entity_id
_entity_poly.type
_entity_poly.pdbx_seq_one_letter_code
_entity_poly.pdbx_strand_id
1 'polypeptide(L)'
;MLSNPVVNREPQPWWRFGHVWLVIAGPVIVVIAGFVTLWLAISRPDPVVAEDYYRKGLEINQTLAQPEKSLAPALKARNHAATPAGDQPR
;
A
#
# COMPACT_ATOMS: atom_id res chain seq x y z
N MET A 1 -23.76 -28.52 -68.88
CA MET A 1 -23.06 -28.58 -67.58
C MET A 1 -23.24 -27.22 -66.89
N LEU A 2 -23.51 -27.18 -65.59
CA LEU A 2 -23.64 -25.90 -64.86
C LEU A 2 -22.28 -25.49 -64.30
N SER A 3 -21.80 -24.30 -64.69
CA SER A 3 -20.61 -23.68 -64.11
C SER A 3 -20.94 -23.11 -62.73
N ASN A 4 -20.41 -23.71 -61.67
CA ASN A 4 -20.62 -23.22 -60.31
C ASN A 4 -19.80 -21.93 -60.09
N PRO A 5 -20.40 -20.80 -59.69
CA PRO A 5 -19.67 -19.54 -59.56
C PRO A 5 -18.67 -19.59 -58.40
N VAL A 6 -17.40 -19.26 -58.68
CA VAL A 6 -16.36 -19.15 -57.65
C VAL A 6 -16.57 -17.86 -56.87
N VAL A 7 -17.15 -17.96 -55.68
CA VAL A 7 -17.37 -16.82 -54.78
C VAL A 7 -16.05 -16.45 -54.11
N ASN A 8 -15.27 -15.59 -54.75
CA ASN A 8 -14.10 -14.96 -54.14
C ASN A 8 -14.54 -14.15 -52.91
N ARG A 9 -14.11 -14.58 -51.73
CA ARG A 9 -14.33 -13.90 -50.46
C ARG A 9 -13.05 -13.18 -50.06
N GLU A 10 -12.98 -11.88 -50.33
CA GLU A 10 -11.89 -11.04 -49.84
C GLU A 10 -11.85 -11.09 -48.29
N PRO A 11 -10.68 -11.34 -47.67
CA PRO A 11 -10.56 -11.44 -46.23
C PRO A 11 -10.78 -10.06 -45.59
N GLN A 12 -11.64 -10.00 -44.55
CA GLN A 12 -11.91 -8.74 -43.88
C GLN A 12 -10.72 -8.29 -43.02
N PRO A 13 -10.43 -6.98 -42.94
CA PRO A 13 -9.31 -6.48 -42.13
C PRO A 13 -9.42 -6.83 -40.64
N TRP A 14 -8.29 -7.18 -40.02
CA TRP A 14 -8.22 -7.73 -38.66
C TRP A 14 -8.83 -6.84 -37.58
N TRP A 15 -8.76 -5.51 -37.73
CA TRP A 15 -9.28 -4.55 -36.75
C TRP A 15 -10.82 -4.55 -36.63
N ARG A 16 -11.51 -5.20 -37.57
CA ARG A 16 -12.97 -5.36 -37.56
C ARG A 16 -13.46 -6.50 -36.65
N PHE A 17 -12.57 -7.36 -36.17
CA PHE A 17 -12.93 -8.48 -35.30
C PHE A 17 -12.78 -8.08 -33.82
N GLY A 18 -13.89 -8.01 -33.08
CA GLY A 18 -13.92 -7.55 -31.69
C GLY A 18 -12.99 -8.32 -30.74
N HIS A 19 -12.73 -9.61 -31.00
CA HIS A 19 -11.81 -10.41 -30.18
C HIS A 19 -10.34 -9.93 -30.27
N VAL A 20 -9.93 -9.27 -31.35
CA VAL A 20 -8.55 -8.74 -31.46
C VAL A 20 -8.34 -7.59 -30.47
N TRP A 21 -9.37 -6.77 -30.25
CA TRP A 21 -9.34 -5.72 -29.24
C TRP A 21 -9.28 -6.26 -27.81
N LEU A 22 -9.90 -7.42 -27.53
CA LEU A 22 -9.75 -8.10 -26.22
C LEU A 22 -8.30 -8.54 -25.96
N VAL A 23 -7.62 -9.08 -26.99
CA VAL A 23 -6.20 -9.48 -26.89
C VAL A 23 -5.27 -8.27 -26.73
N ILE A 24 -5.54 -7.17 -27.43
CA ILE A 24 -4.76 -5.92 -27.34
C ILE A 24 -5.01 -5.19 -26.01
N ALA A 25 -6.22 -5.24 -25.46
CA ALA A 25 -6.59 -4.52 -24.24
C ALA A 25 -5.75 -4.93 -23.02
N GLY A 26 -5.45 -6.23 -22.84
CA GLY A 26 -4.66 -6.72 -21.71
C GLY A 26 -3.29 -6.04 -21.59
N PRO A 27 -2.40 -6.14 -22.61
CA PRO A 27 -1.12 -5.45 -22.63
C PRO A 27 -1.25 -3.92 -22.49
N VAL A 28 -2.22 -3.29 -23.15
CA VAL A 28 -2.43 -1.83 -23.07
C VAL A 28 -2.78 -1.38 -21.64
N ILE A 29 -3.66 -2.12 -20.94
CA ILE A 29 -4.02 -1.84 -19.54
C ILE A 29 -2.80 -1.95 -18.62
N VAL A 30 -1.95 -2.97 -18.81
CA VAL A 30 -0.72 -3.14 -18.01
C VAL A 30 0.28 -2.01 -18.24
N VAL A 31 0.45 -1.55 -19.48
CA VAL A 31 1.32 -0.40 -19.80
C VAL A 31 0.79 0.89 -19.13
N ILE A 32 -0.52 1.15 -19.21
CA ILE A 32 -1.15 2.30 -18.53
C ILE A 32 -0.97 2.21 -17.01
N ALA A 33 -1.20 1.04 -16.41
CA ALA A 33 -1.02 0.83 -14.96
C ALA A 33 0.45 1.02 -14.51
N GLY A 34 1.41 0.65 -15.35
CA GLY A 34 2.84 0.93 -15.14
C GLY A 34 3.13 2.44 -15.08
N PHE A 35 2.60 3.22 -16.04
CA PHE A 35 2.74 4.67 -16.03
C PHE A 35 2.03 5.35 -14.85
N VAL A 36 0.85 4.86 -14.43
CA VAL A 36 0.16 5.36 -13.22
C VAL A 36 0.98 5.08 -11.96
N THR A 37 1.57 3.88 -11.85
CA THR A 37 2.45 3.53 -10.72
C THR A 37 3.71 4.40 -10.69
N LEU A 38 4.35 4.62 -11.84
CA LEU A 38 5.49 5.52 -11.98
C LEU A 38 5.12 6.96 -11.59
N TRP A 39 3.98 7.46 -12.05
CA TRP A 39 3.48 8.80 -11.71
C TRP A 39 3.24 8.96 -10.20
N LEU A 40 2.67 7.95 -9.54
CA LEU A 40 2.47 7.96 -8.09
C LEU A 40 3.82 8.01 -7.34
N ALA A 41 4.80 7.20 -7.77
CA ALA A 41 6.13 7.15 -7.16
C ALA A 41 6.89 8.48 -7.24
N ILE A 42 6.81 9.20 -8.37
CA ILE A 42 7.46 10.52 -8.50
C ILE A 42 6.67 11.67 -7.86
N SER A 43 5.34 11.55 -7.76
CA SER A 43 4.47 12.65 -7.27
C SER A 43 4.33 12.68 -5.76
N ARG A 44 4.63 11.59 -5.05
CA ARG A 44 4.64 11.51 -3.59
C ARG A 44 5.88 10.73 -3.11
N PRO A 45 7.08 11.34 -3.13
CA PRO A 45 8.23 10.75 -2.45
C PRO A 45 7.90 10.59 -0.96
N ASP A 46 8.00 9.35 -0.47
CA ASP A 46 7.92 9.07 0.96
C ASP A 46 9.12 9.74 1.65
N PRO A 47 8.94 10.63 2.64
CA PRO A 47 10.05 11.32 3.29
C PRO A 47 10.97 10.31 3.96
N VAL A 48 12.16 10.13 3.38
CA VAL A 48 13.21 9.25 3.91
C VAL A 48 13.41 9.54 5.39
N VAL A 49 13.30 8.48 6.21
CA VAL A 49 13.45 8.55 7.66
C VAL A 49 14.77 9.24 7.98
N ALA A 50 14.68 10.45 8.52
CA ALA A 50 15.84 11.30 8.77
C ALA A 50 16.86 10.59 9.67
N GLU A 51 18.15 10.88 9.49
CA GLU A 51 19.25 10.31 10.27
C GLU A 51 19.05 10.51 11.79
N ASP A 52 18.36 11.60 12.15
CA ASP A 52 17.90 11.94 13.49
C ASP A 52 16.99 10.90 14.13
N TYR A 53 16.29 10.05 13.37
CA TYR A 53 15.37 9.05 13.92
C TYR A 53 16.12 8.03 14.81
N TYR A 54 17.34 7.65 14.41
CA TYR A 54 18.18 6.76 15.20
C TYR A 54 18.72 7.46 16.46
N ARG A 55 19.11 8.75 16.34
CA ARG A 55 19.50 9.58 17.50
C ARG A 55 18.34 9.74 18.48
N LYS A 56 17.14 10.03 17.99
CA LYS A 56 15.92 10.23 18.77
C LYS A 56 15.49 8.96 19.51
N GLY A 57 15.62 7.78 18.87
CA GLY A 57 15.43 6.49 19.54
C GLY A 57 16.45 6.23 20.66
N LEU A 58 17.70 6.65 20.47
CA LEU A 58 18.75 6.56 21.50
C LEU A 58 18.54 7.56 22.65
N GLU A 59 18.17 8.81 22.34
CA GLU A 59 17.87 9.89 23.29
C GLU A 59 16.65 9.57 24.17
N ILE A 60 15.62 8.91 23.60
CA ILE A 60 14.48 8.38 24.38
C ILE A 60 14.96 7.36 25.42
N ASN A 61 15.89 6.46 25.06
CA ASN A 61 16.47 5.52 26.04
C ASN A 61 17.31 6.26 27.10
N GLN A 62 18.02 7.33 26.74
CA GLN A 62 18.76 8.16 27.70
C GLN A 62 17.84 8.96 28.63
N THR A 63 16.66 9.40 28.19
CA THR A 63 15.67 10.04 29.08
C THR A 63 14.96 9.03 29.98
N LEU A 64 14.70 7.81 29.49
CA LEU A 64 14.19 6.70 30.31
C LEU A 64 15.22 6.23 31.37
N ALA A 65 16.52 6.45 31.14
CA ALA A 65 17.58 6.21 32.12
C ALA A 65 17.59 7.21 33.31
N GLN A 66 16.63 8.14 33.40
CA GLN A 66 16.32 8.90 34.62
C GLN A 66 15.03 8.36 35.30
N PRO A 67 15.08 7.20 35.98
CA PRO A 67 13.89 6.53 36.49
C PRO A 67 13.10 7.37 37.50
N GLU A 68 13.77 8.16 38.34
CA GLU A 68 13.15 8.82 39.50
C GLU A 68 12.04 9.82 39.13
N LYS A 69 12.11 10.46 37.95
CA LYS A 69 11.06 11.38 37.48
C LYS A 69 10.00 10.69 36.61
N SER A 70 10.33 9.59 35.96
CA SER A 70 9.42 8.90 35.01
C SER A 70 8.60 7.76 35.64
N LEU A 71 9.00 7.24 36.80
CA LEU A 71 8.31 6.11 37.42
C LEU A 71 6.98 6.46 38.11
N ALA A 72 6.68 7.73 38.43
CA ALA A 72 5.46 8.07 39.17
C ALA A 72 4.14 7.60 38.51
N PRO A 73 3.93 7.75 37.18
CA PRO A 73 2.76 7.19 36.49
C PRO A 73 2.75 5.66 36.49
N ALA A 74 3.91 5.01 36.29
CA ALA A 74 4.03 3.56 36.26
C ALA A 74 3.77 2.91 37.63
N LEU A 75 4.26 3.53 38.70
CA LEU A 75 3.96 3.16 40.09
C LEU A 75 2.47 3.35 40.40
N LYS A 76 1.86 4.46 39.97
CA LYS A 76 0.41 4.68 40.13
C LYS A 76 -0.42 3.64 39.38
N ALA A 77 -0.04 3.30 38.15
CA ALA A 77 -0.70 2.25 37.36
C ALA A 77 -0.57 0.86 38.02
N ARG A 78 0.63 0.49 38.50
CA ARG A 78 0.85 -0.77 39.21
C ARG A 78 0.05 -0.85 40.52
N ASN A 79 -0.02 0.23 41.28
CA ASN A 79 -0.79 0.28 42.52
C ASN A 79 -2.30 0.17 42.25
N HIS A 80 -2.80 0.79 41.18
CA HIS A 80 -4.20 0.67 40.78
C HIS A 80 -4.55 -0.76 40.32
N ALA A 81 -3.69 -1.41 39.53
CA ALA A 81 -3.85 -2.81 39.12
C ALA A 81 -3.76 -3.81 40.29
N ALA A 82 -3.14 -3.43 41.41
CA ALA A 82 -3.06 -4.21 42.63
C ALA A 82 -4.19 -3.94 43.64
N THR A 83 -5.13 -3.04 43.33
CA THR A 83 -6.27 -2.73 44.21
C THR A 83 -7.34 -3.83 44.12
N PRO A 84 -7.71 -4.51 45.23
CA PRO A 84 -8.75 -5.54 45.19
C PRO A 84 -10.12 -4.96 44.81
N ALA A 85 -10.92 -5.72 44.05
CA ALA A 85 -12.21 -5.25 43.51
C ALA A 85 -13.29 -4.88 44.56
N GLY A 86 -13.04 -5.13 45.85
CA GLY A 86 -13.93 -4.71 46.94
C GLY A 86 -13.70 -3.28 47.45
N ASP A 87 -12.60 -2.63 47.06
CA ASP A 87 -12.11 -1.37 47.67
C ASP A 87 -12.26 -0.15 46.74
N GLN A 88 -13.14 -0.24 45.73
CA GLN A 88 -13.51 0.90 44.89
C GLN A 88 -14.67 1.68 45.53
N PRO A 89 -14.59 3.02 45.65
CA PRO A 89 -15.72 3.84 46.06
C PRO A 89 -16.86 3.75 45.03
N ARG A 90 -18.10 3.75 45.52
CA ARG A 90 -19.33 3.75 44.71
C ARG A 90 -19.79 5.18 44.40
#